data_AF-A0A3N9XPL3-F1
#
_entry.id   AF-A0A3N9XPL3-F1
#
_cell.length_a   1.000
_cell.length_b   1.000
_cell.length_c   1.000
_cell.angle_alpha   90.00
_cell.angle_beta   90.00
_cell.angle_gamma   90.00
#
_symmetry.space_group_name_H-M   'P 1'
#
loop_
_entity.id
_entity.type
_entity.pdbx_description
1 polymer ?
#
loop_
_entity_poly.entity_id
_entity_poly.type
_entity_poly.pdbx_seq_one_letter_code
_entity_poly.pdbx_strand_id
1 'polypeptide(L)'
;MPSRQDQLHSYQFSVQRAVAALVMRETDPAQSPFRRLAGAGLASVLVAAIGLGGFALYGLFAGGGKGWRDPGAVIVEKESGARFVYREQKLHPVLNYASALLIVGADRSKTVLVSRRTIDGVPRGLPLGIADAPDSLPAPGRLAGAAWTVCSTVPAGTGVEAPRSALLIGTEPDGGRPLGDDALLLRHPDGGLHLLWHQRRYLVRDPSRVLAALATTRAQAVRVAPALLNSLPAGTDLAPLDLPALGRPATRVPGAAIGTVYLVSNSGGGRQYAVALDAGLAGITELQAGLLLARTGQVEPVPMTLGRFAALPTVPDLAPTGPNAPPPTPPRLAAGDGGAGSV
;
A
#
# COMPACT_ATOMS: atom_id res chain seq x y z
N MET A 1 -98.11 -2.61 33.41
CA MET A 1 -97.84 -4.03 33.12
C MET A 1 -96.35 -4.16 32.83
N PRO A 2 -95.60 -5.06 33.50
CA PRO A 2 -94.19 -5.27 33.18
C PRO A 2 -94.05 -5.78 31.73
N SER A 3 -93.00 -5.34 31.02
CA SER A 3 -92.78 -5.68 29.62
C SER A 3 -92.25 -7.11 29.45
N ARG A 4 -92.38 -7.72 28.25
CA ARG A 4 -91.78 -9.05 27.98
C ARG A 4 -90.26 -9.06 28.19
N GLN A 5 -89.61 -7.92 27.99
CA GLN A 5 -88.19 -7.77 28.22
C GLN A 5 -87.89 -7.85 29.73
N ASP A 6 -88.69 -7.21 30.59
CA ASP A 6 -88.54 -7.35 32.04
C ASP A 6 -88.73 -8.79 32.52
N GLN A 7 -89.66 -9.54 31.89
CA GLN A 7 -89.85 -10.96 32.18
C GLN A 7 -88.65 -11.82 31.78
N LEU A 8 -88.03 -11.55 30.62
CA LEU A 8 -86.81 -12.26 30.21
C LEU A 8 -85.61 -11.93 31.11
N HIS A 9 -85.44 -10.66 31.48
CA HIS A 9 -84.35 -10.24 32.36
C HIS A 9 -84.52 -10.82 33.77
N SER A 10 -85.73 -10.83 34.33
CA SER A 10 -86.02 -11.44 35.64
C SER A 10 -85.89 -12.97 35.64
N TYR A 11 -86.26 -13.64 34.55
CA TYR A 11 -86.01 -15.07 34.38
C TYR A 11 -84.52 -15.39 34.29
N GLN A 12 -83.76 -14.67 33.44
CA GLN A 12 -82.31 -14.83 33.31
C GLN A 12 -81.59 -14.57 34.63
N PHE A 13 -82.01 -13.55 35.38
CA PHE A 13 -81.45 -13.24 36.69
C PHE A 13 -81.73 -14.34 37.72
N SER A 14 -82.96 -14.88 37.76
CA SER A 14 -83.32 -16.02 38.62
C SER A 14 -82.51 -17.28 38.27
N VAL A 15 -82.33 -17.58 36.99
CA VAL A 15 -81.51 -18.71 36.53
C VAL A 15 -80.04 -18.51 36.89
N GLN A 16 -79.49 -17.30 36.70
CA GLN A 16 -78.12 -16.99 37.10
C GLN A 16 -77.89 -17.15 38.61
N ARG A 17 -78.85 -16.73 39.45
CA ARG A 17 -78.77 -16.94 40.91
C ARG A 17 -78.86 -18.40 41.31
N ALA A 18 -79.71 -19.19 40.65
CA ALA A 18 -79.82 -20.62 40.91
C ALA A 18 -78.54 -21.38 40.53
N VAL A 19 -77.94 -21.04 39.38
CA VAL A 19 -76.67 -21.62 38.94
C VAL A 19 -75.51 -21.19 39.84
N ALA A 20 -75.47 -19.91 40.24
CA ALA A 20 -74.46 -19.42 41.18
C ALA A 20 -74.57 -20.11 42.56
N ALA A 21 -75.79 -20.30 43.07
CA ALA A 21 -76.03 -20.99 44.34
C ALA A 21 -75.57 -22.46 44.29
N LEU A 22 -75.77 -23.14 43.16
CA LEU A 22 -75.38 -24.54 42.99
C LEU A 22 -73.85 -24.69 42.85
N VAL A 23 -73.21 -23.80 42.09
CA VAL A 23 -71.78 -23.91 41.73
C VAL A 23 -70.88 -23.27 42.79
N MET A 24 -71.27 -22.12 43.33
CA MET A 24 -70.45 -21.32 44.26
C MET A 24 -70.95 -21.38 45.71
N ARG A 25 -72.09 -22.04 45.98
CA ARG A 25 -72.74 -22.11 47.31
C ARG A 25 -73.15 -20.75 47.88
N GLU A 26 -73.30 -19.74 47.04
CA GLU A 26 -73.75 -18.38 47.41
C GLU A 26 -74.88 -17.91 46.48
N THR A 27 -75.93 -17.31 47.04
CA THR A 27 -77.14 -16.93 46.30
C THR A 27 -77.09 -15.52 45.71
N ASP A 28 -76.06 -14.72 46.01
CA ASP A 28 -75.89 -13.35 45.50
C ASP A 28 -74.40 -12.91 45.47
N PRO A 29 -73.60 -13.40 44.52
CA PRO A 29 -72.19 -13.03 44.43
C PRO A 29 -72.02 -11.60 43.89
N ALA A 30 -71.27 -10.75 44.60
CA ALA A 30 -71.02 -9.35 44.21
C ALA A 30 -70.28 -9.19 42.86
N GLN A 31 -69.67 -10.26 42.33
CA GLN A 31 -69.09 -10.32 40.99
C GLN A 31 -69.34 -11.68 40.35
N SER A 32 -69.61 -11.71 39.04
CA SER A 32 -69.83 -12.96 38.30
C SER A 32 -68.66 -13.94 38.48
N PRO A 33 -68.90 -15.18 38.97
CA PRO A 33 -67.88 -16.20 39.20
C PRO A 33 -67.00 -16.48 37.98
N PHE A 34 -67.63 -16.49 36.81
CA PHE A 34 -66.98 -16.83 35.55
C PHE A 34 -66.17 -15.67 34.97
N ARG A 35 -66.32 -14.44 35.46
CA ARG A 35 -65.55 -13.30 34.93
C ARG A 35 -64.05 -13.45 35.22
N ARG A 36 -63.70 -13.97 36.40
CA ARG A 36 -62.32 -14.30 36.76
C ARG A 36 -61.78 -15.49 35.96
N LEU A 37 -62.58 -16.55 35.81
CA LEU A 37 -62.18 -17.74 35.05
C LEU A 37 -62.02 -17.45 33.55
N ALA A 38 -62.98 -16.73 32.95
CA ALA A 38 -62.94 -16.34 31.54
C ALA A 38 -61.78 -15.37 31.27
N GLY A 39 -61.54 -14.40 32.17
CA GLY A 39 -60.39 -13.52 32.09
C GLY A 39 -59.05 -14.27 32.19
N ALA A 40 -58.92 -15.21 33.12
CA ALA A 40 -57.73 -16.05 33.27
C ALA A 40 -57.52 -16.99 32.06
N GLY A 41 -58.60 -17.54 31.50
CA GLY A 41 -58.56 -18.36 30.28
C GLY A 41 -58.09 -17.57 29.07
N LEU A 42 -58.63 -16.36 28.87
CA LEU A 42 -58.22 -15.50 27.75
C LEU A 42 -56.78 -15.02 27.90
N ALA A 43 -56.35 -14.68 29.12
CA ALA A 43 -54.96 -14.32 29.42
C ALA A 43 -53.99 -15.49 29.17
N SER A 44 -54.35 -16.72 29.57
CA SER A 44 -53.52 -17.90 29.35
C SER A 44 -53.41 -18.28 27.87
N VAL A 45 -54.50 -18.17 27.09
CA VAL A 45 -54.45 -18.33 25.62
C VAL A 45 -53.56 -17.27 24.97
N LEU A 46 -53.65 -16.01 25.41
CA LEU A 46 -52.81 -14.93 24.88
C LEU A 46 -51.32 -15.19 25.16
N VAL A 47 -50.99 -15.60 26.38
CA VAL A 47 -49.60 -15.97 26.76
C VAL A 47 -49.11 -17.16 25.94
N ALA A 48 -49.94 -18.20 25.75
CA ALA A 48 -49.59 -19.34 24.92
C ALA A 48 -49.35 -18.95 23.45
N ALA A 49 -50.19 -18.06 22.90
CA ALA A 49 -50.04 -17.55 21.53
C ALA A 49 -48.75 -16.73 21.37
N ILE A 50 -48.43 -15.87 22.34
CA ILE A 50 -47.16 -15.11 22.36
C ILE A 50 -45.97 -16.06 22.45
N GLY A 51 -46.03 -17.08 23.30
CA GLY A 51 -44.99 -18.10 23.42
C GLY A 51 -44.76 -18.85 22.11
N LEU A 52 -45.84 -19.33 21.47
CA LEU A 52 -45.76 -19.98 20.15
C LEU A 52 -45.16 -19.04 19.09
N GLY A 53 -45.58 -17.76 19.08
CA GLY A 53 -45.04 -16.75 18.19
C GLY A 53 -43.53 -16.54 18.39
N GLY A 54 -43.07 -16.50 19.64
CA GLY A 54 -41.65 -16.41 19.99
C GLY A 54 -40.84 -17.61 19.48
N PHE A 55 -41.34 -18.83 19.67
CA PHE A 55 -40.68 -20.04 19.16
C PHE A 55 -40.68 -20.12 17.63
N ALA A 56 -41.76 -19.68 16.97
CA ALA A 56 -41.84 -19.63 15.52
C ALA A 56 -40.82 -18.64 14.93
N LEU A 57 -40.71 -17.44 15.51
CA LEU A 57 -39.70 -16.45 15.13
C LEU A 57 -38.28 -17.00 15.36
N TYR A 58 -38.01 -17.59 16.52
CA TYR A 58 -36.72 -18.19 16.82
C TYR A 58 -36.34 -19.29 15.82
N GLY A 59 -37.28 -20.19 15.48
CA GLY A 59 -37.06 -21.25 14.49
C GLY A 59 -36.71 -20.71 13.10
N LEU A 60 -37.31 -19.59 12.70
CA LEU A 60 -37.04 -18.95 11.40
C LEU A 60 -35.59 -18.43 11.31
N PHE A 61 -35.06 -17.83 12.38
CA PHE A 61 -33.68 -17.31 12.42
C PHE A 61 -32.63 -18.38 12.78
N ALA A 62 -33.04 -19.47 13.43
CA ALA A 62 -32.16 -20.59 13.78
C ALA A 62 -31.88 -21.54 12.60
N GLY A 63 -32.64 -21.45 11.49
CA GLY A 63 -32.44 -22.23 10.29
C GLY A 63 -31.02 -22.08 9.69
N GLY A 64 -30.36 -23.21 9.45
CA GLY A 64 -29.01 -23.28 8.88
C GLY A 64 -28.93 -22.59 7.51
N GLY A 65 -27.89 -21.79 7.28
CA GLY A 65 -27.74 -20.99 6.07
C GLY A 65 -27.95 -21.81 4.79
N LYS A 66 -28.90 -21.38 3.96
CA LYS A 66 -29.14 -22.00 2.65
C LYS A 66 -27.90 -21.83 1.77
N GLY A 67 -27.59 -22.81 0.93
CA GLY A 67 -26.52 -22.70 -0.08
C GLY A 67 -25.09 -22.95 0.41
N TRP A 68 -24.89 -23.52 1.61
CA TRP A 68 -23.54 -23.81 2.11
C TRP A 68 -22.77 -24.87 1.30
N ARG A 69 -23.46 -25.70 0.50
CA ARG A 69 -22.84 -26.67 -0.44
C ARG A 69 -22.44 -26.05 -1.78
N ASP A 70 -22.66 -24.76 -1.98
CA ASP A 70 -22.19 -24.05 -3.17
C ASP A 70 -20.65 -24.07 -3.19
N PRO A 71 -20.00 -24.46 -4.31
CA PRO A 71 -18.55 -24.34 -4.46
C PRO A 71 -18.00 -22.93 -4.20
N GLY A 72 -18.82 -21.88 -4.34
CA GLY A 72 -18.49 -20.49 -4.04
C GLY A 72 -18.65 -20.08 -2.57
N ALA A 73 -19.13 -20.97 -1.68
CA ALA A 73 -19.42 -20.62 -0.30
C ALA A 73 -18.21 -20.82 0.63
N VAL A 74 -17.90 -19.78 1.42
CA VAL A 74 -17.05 -19.90 2.60
C VAL A 74 -17.97 -20.18 3.79
N ILE A 75 -17.82 -21.35 4.38
CA ILE A 75 -18.70 -21.83 5.43
C ILE A 75 -18.06 -21.48 6.77
N VAL A 76 -18.80 -20.80 7.65
CA VAL A 76 -18.35 -20.47 9.00
C VAL A 76 -19.32 -21.09 10.00
N GLU A 77 -18.80 -21.95 10.87
CA GLU A 77 -19.55 -22.54 11.97
C GLU A 77 -19.85 -21.47 13.02
N LYS A 78 -21.13 -21.27 13.34
CA LYS A 78 -21.59 -20.23 14.28
C LYS A 78 -21.03 -20.43 15.70
N GLU A 79 -20.86 -21.68 16.11
CA GLU A 79 -20.51 -22.05 17.49
C GLU A 79 -19.02 -21.95 17.77
N SER A 80 -18.16 -22.31 16.81
CA SER A 80 -16.71 -22.38 16.99
C SER A 80 -15.94 -21.32 16.20
N GLY A 81 -16.58 -20.70 15.21
CA GLY A 81 -15.91 -19.88 14.20
C GLY A 81 -15.08 -20.70 13.20
N ALA A 82 -15.10 -22.03 13.29
CA ALA A 82 -14.35 -22.89 12.38
C ALA A 82 -14.81 -22.68 10.93
N ARG A 83 -13.84 -22.61 10.03
CA ARG A 83 -14.06 -22.27 8.62
C ARG A 83 -13.90 -23.51 7.77
N PHE A 84 -14.79 -23.67 6.81
CA PHE A 84 -14.79 -24.80 5.90
C PHE A 84 -15.06 -24.35 4.47
N VAL A 85 -14.60 -25.16 3.52
CA VAL A 85 -15.01 -25.11 2.11
C VAL A 85 -15.53 -26.48 1.71
N TYR A 86 -16.55 -26.49 0.86
CA TYR A 86 -17.15 -27.73 0.36
C TYR A 86 -16.62 -28.05 -1.04
N ARG A 87 -15.84 -29.12 -1.17
CA ARG A 87 -15.34 -29.64 -2.45
C ARG A 87 -15.32 -31.16 -2.42
N GLU A 88 -15.47 -31.76 -3.59
CA GLU A 88 -15.39 -33.23 -3.74
C GLU A 88 -16.33 -33.98 -2.77
N GLN A 89 -17.50 -33.39 -2.53
CA GLN A 89 -18.50 -33.85 -1.56
C GLN A 89 -18.04 -33.92 -0.09
N LYS A 90 -16.90 -33.30 0.25
CA LYS A 90 -16.31 -33.24 1.59
C LYS A 90 -16.24 -31.80 2.10
N LEU A 91 -16.28 -31.66 3.42
CA LEU A 91 -15.96 -30.41 4.11
C LEU A 91 -14.48 -30.40 4.48
N HIS A 92 -13.73 -29.50 3.86
CA HIS A 92 -12.33 -29.28 4.17
C HIS A 92 -12.22 -28.14 5.19
N PRO A 93 -11.64 -28.38 6.38
CA PRO A 93 -11.26 -27.30 7.29
C PRO A 93 -10.27 -26.37 6.61
N VAL A 94 -10.39 -25.06 6.83
CA VAL A 94 -9.48 -24.08 6.24
C VAL A 94 -8.73 -23.30 7.32
N LEU A 95 -7.41 -23.16 7.13
CA LEU A 95 -6.53 -22.53 8.12
C LEU A 95 -6.85 -21.04 8.35
N ASN A 96 -7.34 -20.33 7.33
CA ASN A 96 -7.72 -18.94 7.43
C ASN A 96 -8.75 -18.51 6.38
N TYR A 97 -9.38 -17.35 6.61
CA TYR A 97 -10.38 -16.79 5.71
C TYR A 97 -9.81 -16.44 4.32
N ALA A 98 -8.60 -15.89 4.24
CA ALA A 98 -7.96 -15.58 2.96
C ALA A 98 -7.76 -16.84 2.10
N SER A 99 -7.33 -17.95 2.69
CA SER A 99 -7.21 -19.24 2.01
C SER A 99 -8.57 -19.75 1.53
N ALA A 100 -9.63 -19.58 2.33
CA ALA A 100 -10.97 -19.99 1.93
C ALA A 100 -11.43 -19.22 0.70
N LEU A 101 -11.22 -17.89 0.67
CA LEU A 101 -11.51 -17.04 -0.48
C LEU A 101 -10.71 -17.43 -1.73
N LEU A 102 -9.42 -17.75 -1.58
CA LEU A 102 -8.58 -18.21 -2.69
C LEU A 102 -9.08 -19.54 -3.27
N ILE A 103 -9.54 -20.46 -2.42
CA ILE A 103 -10.05 -21.78 -2.85
C ILE A 103 -11.38 -21.65 -3.59
N VAL A 104 -12.33 -20.86 -3.08
CA VAL A 104 -13.66 -20.70 -3.69
C VAL A 104 -13.67 -19.69 -4.85
N GLY A 105 -12.63 -18.85 -4.93
CA GLY A 105 -12.52 -17.72 -5.85
C GLY A 105 -13.10 -16.44 -5.24
N ALA A 106 -12.24 -15.47 -4.94
CA ALA A 106 -12.59 -14.27 -4.18
C ALA A 106 -13.78 -13.49 -4.76
N ASP A 107 -13.86 -13.33 -6.08
CA ASP A 107 -14.90 -12.56 -6.77
C ASP A 107 -16.31 -13.17 -6.69
N ARG A 108 -16.39 -14.47 -6.40
CA ARG A 108 -17.66 -15.23 -6.31
C ARG A 108 -18.00 -15.65 -4.89
N SER A 109 -17.18 -15.25 -3.94
CA SER A 109 -17.27 -15.73 -2.57
C SER A 109 -18.53 -15.23 -1.87
N LYS A 110 -19.19 -16.15 -1.16
CA LYS A 110 -20.28 -15.82 -0.23
C LYS A 110 -20.01 -16.47 1.11
N THR A 111 -19.93 -15.68 2.17
CA THR A 111 -19.75 -16.21 3.52
C THR A 111 -21.11 -16.65 4.07
N VAL A 112 -21.24 -17.93 4.39
CA VAL A 112 -22.46 -18.55 4.90
C VAL A 112 -22.23 -19.02 6.33
N LEU A 113 -23.03 -18.51 7.25
CA LEU A 113 -23.04 -18.94 8.64
C LEU A 113 -23.94 -20.17 8.81
N VAL A 114 -23.37 -21.27 9.28
CA VAL A 114 -24.09 -22.54 9.52
C VAL A 114 -23.94 -22.95 10.97
N SER A 115 -24.98 -23.55 11.54
CA SER A 115 -24.84 -24.23 12.83
C SER A 115 -24.09 -25.54 12.65
N ARG A 116 -23.38 -25.99 13.69
CA ARG A 116 -22.70 -27.30 13.72
C ARG A 116 -23.61 -28.43 13.26
N ARG A 117 -24.84 -28.47 13.78
CA ARG A 117 -25.88 -29.47 13.43
C ARG A 117 -26.18 -29.53 11.92
N THR A 118 -26.04 -28.42 11.21
CA THR A 118 -26.33 -28.36 9.75
C THR A 118 -25.28 -29.10 8.91
N ILE A 119 -24.04 -29.15 9.40
CA ILE A 119 -22.89 -29.77 8.73
C ILE A 119 -22.47 -31.11 9.36
N ASP A 120 -23.21 -31.56 10.36
CA ASP A 120 -23.02 -32.87 10.98
C ASP A 120 -23.31 -33.99 9.98
N GLY A 121 -22.51 -35.06 10.04
CA GLY A 121 -22.62 -36.22 9.15
C GLY A 121 -22.00 -36.02 7.75
N VAL A 122 -21.48 -34.82 7.43
CA VAL A 122 -20.80 -34.57 6.16
C VAL A 122 -19.34 -35.04 6.26
N PRO A 123 -18.83 -35.86 5.32
CA PRO A 123 -17.45 -36.33 5.35
C PRO A 123 -16.44 -35.17 5.42
N ARG A 124 -15.45 -35.29 6.30
CA ARG A 124 -14.38 -34.30 6.44
C ARG A 124 -13.20 -34.64 5.52
N GLY A 125 -12.70 -33.63 4.83
CA GLY A 125 -11.47 -33.71 4.05
C GLY A 125 -10.25 -33.28 4.87
N LEU A 126 -9.07 -33.37 4.25
CA LEU A 126 -7.84 -32.82 4.83
C LEU A 126 -7.94 -31.29 4.97
N PRO A 127 -7.30 -30.71 6.00
CA PRO A 127 -7.24 -29.26 6.14
C PRO A 127 -6.52 -28.64 4.94
N LEU A 128 -7.03 -27.50 4.47
CA LEU A 128 -6.50 -26.75 3.33
C LEU A 128 -6.08 -25.33 3.77
N GLY A 129 -5.14 -24.74 3.05
CA GLY A 129 -4.80 -23.32 3.17
C GLY A 129 -3.31 -23.05 3.28
N ILE A 130 -2.98 -21.77 3.30
CA ILE A 130 -1.64 -21.24 3.42
C ILE A 130 -1.42 -20.89 4.89
N ALA A 131 -0.39 -21.43 5.53
CA ALA A 131 -0.05 -21.08 6.91
C ALA A 131 0.21 -19.56 7.03
N ASP A 132 -0.19 -18.97 8.17
CA ASP A 132 -0.01 -17.55 8.50
C ASP A 132 -0.67 -16.53 7.56
N ALA A 133 -1.49 -16.97 6.59
CA ALA A 133 -2.31 -16.06 5.81
C ALA A 133 -3.41 -15.42 6.68
N PRO A 134 -3.80 -14.16 6.39
CA PRO A 134 -4.63 -13.37 7.28
C PRO A 134 -6.07 -13.89 7.35
N ASP A 135 -6.63 -13.79 8.55
CA ASP A 135 -8.03 -14.11 8.82
C ASP A 135 -8.98 -12.93 8.68
N SER A 136 -8.43 -11.73 8.86
CA SER A 136 -9.17 -10.48 8.71
C SER A 136 -8.67 -9.78 7.46
N LEU A 137 -9.56 -9.61 6.50
CA LEU A 137 -9.29 -8.81 5.31
C LEU A 137 -10.01 -7.46 5.44
N PRO A 138 -9.37 -6.35 5.05
CA PRO A 138 -10.04 -5.07 4.97
C PRO A 138 -11.18 -5.14 3.94
N ALA A 139 -12.27 -4.44 4.24
CA ALA A 139 -13.30 -4.19 3.24
C ALA A 139 -12.72 -3.35 2.09
N PRO A 140 -13.27 -3.42 0.86
CA PRO A 140 -12.75 -2.67 -0.28
C PRO A 140 -12.55 -1.16 -0.02
N GLY A 141 -13.47 -0.53 0.72
CA GLY A 141 -13.36 0.89 1.10
C GLY A 141 -12.35 1.22 2.20
N ARG A 142 -11.66 0.22 2.78
CA ARG A 142 -10.59 0.39 3.77
C ARG A 142 -9.21 0.00 3.23
N LEU A 143 -9.09 -0.16 1.91
CA LEU A 143 -7.79 -0.32 1.27
C LEU A 143 -7.04 1.01 1.30
N ALA A 144 -5.75 0.99 1.63
CA ALA A 144 -4.91 2.17 1.57
C ALA A 144 -4.70 2.57 0.11
N GLY A 145 -5.33 3.68 -0.31
CA GLY A 145 -5.15 4.27 -1.64
C GLY A 145 -4.14 5.43 -1.69
N ALA A 146 -3.63 5.86 -0.53
CA ALA A 146 -2.66 6.94 -0.45
C ALA A 146 -1.27 6.48 -0.91
N ALA A 147 -0.42 7.46 -1.26
CA ALA A 147 0.97 7.21 -1.61
C ALA A 147 1.72 6.53 -0.46
N TRP A 148 2.75 5.78 -0.83
CA TRP A 148 3.68 5.16 0.11
C TRP A 148 4.94 6.00 0.19
N THR A 149 5.49 6.14 1.39
CA THR A 149 6.73 6.89 1.60
C THR A 149 7.79 5.98 2.21
N VAL A 150 8.95 5.92 1.57
CA VAL A 150 10.12 5.19 2.05
C VAL A 150 11.12 6.20 2.60
N CYS A 151 11.37 6.15 3.90
CA CYS A 151 12.35 7.00 4.57
C CYS A 151 13.59 6.19 4.94
N SER A 152 14.75 6.86 4.95
CA SER A 152 15.98 6.33 5.53
C SER A 152 16.38 7.19 6.72
N THR A 153 16.56 6.57 7.88
CA THR A 153 16.97 7.27 9.11
C THR A 153 18.27 6.68 9.66
N VAL A 154 19.12 7.52 10.23
CA VAL A 154 20.29 7.07 10.99
C VAL A 154 19.99 7.31 12.46
N PRO A 155 19.77 6.26 13.28
CA PRO A 155 19.46 6.44 14.70
C PRO A 155 20.61 7.14 15.43
N ALA A 156 20.33 8.22 16.15
CA ALA A 156 21.31 8.86 17.01
C ALA A 156 21.49 8.04 18.31
N GLY A 157 22.73 7.80 18.72
CA GLY A 157 23.07 7.35 20.09
C GLY A 157 23.03 5.85 20.39
N THR A 158 22.75 4.95 19.43
CA THR A 158 22.58 3.51 19.72
C THR A 158 23.82 2.62 19.48
N GLY A 159 25.02 3.18 19.29
CA GLY A 159 26.25 2.41 19.04
C GLY A 159 26.31 1.64 17.71
N VAL A 160 25.17 1.40 17.08
CA VAL A 160 25.02 0.88 15.72
C VAL A 160 24.62 2.04 14.81
N GLU A 161 25.61 2.65 14.14
CA GLU A 161 25.44 3.77 13.20
C GLU A 161 24.80 3.38 11.84
N ALA A 162 24.23 2.18 11.73
CA ALA A 162 23.70 1.67 10.48
C ALA A 162 22.36 2.35 10.14
N PRO A 163 22.18 2.87 8.91
CA PRO A 163 20.91 3.41 8.45
C PRO A 163 19.78 2.36 8.52
N ARG A 164 18.59 2.79 8.94
CA ARG A 164 17.36 1.98 8.97
C ARG A 164 16.35 2.53 7.98
N SER A 165 15.50 1.65 7.46
CA SER A 165 14.39 2.03 6.58
C SER A 165 13.08 2.10 7.35
N ALA A 166 12.24 3.07 7.03
CA ALA A 166 10.85 3.14 7.49
C ALA A 166 9.94 3.25 6.28
N LEU A 167 8.83 2.50 6.28
CA LEU A 167 7.78 2.58 5.28
C LEU A 167 6.52 3.14 5.93
N LEU A 168 6.04 4.26 5.41
CA LEU A 168 4.77 4.87 5.80
C LEU A 168 3.74 4.57 4.73
N ILE A 169 2.57 4.09 5.16
CA ILE A 169 1.44 3.72 4.29
C ILE A 169 0.21 4.44 4.82
N GLY A 170 -0.46 5.22 3.97
CA GLY A 170 -1.69 5.92 4.38
C GLY A 170 -1.45 7.22 5.13
N THR A 171 -0.19 7.61 5.35
CA THR A 171 0.19 8.81 6.10
C THR A 171 1.29 9.52 5.35
N GLU A 172 1.12 10.83 5.12
CA GLU A 172 2.21 11.67 4.64
C GLU A 172 3.16 11.98 5.79
N PRO A 173 4.48 11.91 5.58
CA PRO A 173 5.43 12.31 6.61
C PRO A 173 5.30 13.80 6.90
N ASP A 174 5.25 14.16 8.18
CA ASP A 174 5.32 15.55 8.60
C ASP A 174 6.77 16.06 8.48
N GLY A 175 6.99 17.11 7.70
CA GLY A 175 8.29 17.76 7.54
C GLY A 175 9.09 17.32 6.31
N GLY A 176 10.37 17.68 6.30
CA GLY A 176 11.26 17.51 5.16
C GLY A 176 11.22 18.68 4.17
N ARG A 177 12.27 18.81 3.37
CA ARG A 177 12.38 19.83 2.32
C ARG A 177 12.51 19.15 0.96
N PRO A 178 11.69 19.52 -0.04
CA PRO A 178 11.88 19.05 -1.40
C PRO A 178 13.27 19.40 -1.91
N LEU A 179 13.93 18.42 -2.54
CA LEU A 179 15.28 18.62 -3.05
C LEU A 179 15.34 19.63 -4.21
N GLY A 180 14.24 19.78 -4.96
CA GLY A 180 14.18 20.68 -6.12
C GLY A 180 15.22 20.27 -7.17
N ASP A 181 16.01 21.25 -7.62
CA ASP A 181 17.10 21.05 -8.59
C ASP A 181 18.45 20.68 -7.93
N ASP A 182 18.52 20.69 -6.60
CA ASP A 182 19.72 20.26 -5.87
C ASP A 182 19.89 18.73 -6.00
N ALA A 183 21.07 18.23 -5.64
CA ALA A 183 21.37 16.80 -5.59
C ALA A 183 21.84 16.37 -4.21
N LEU A 184 21.67 15.08 -3.88
CA LEU A 184 22.22 14.48 -2.67
C LEU A 184 23.25 13.42 -3.03
N LEU A 185 24.44 13.51 -2.42
CA LEU A 185 25.40 12.41 -2.49
C LEU A 185 25.05 11.39 -1.41
N LEU A 186 24.70 10.18 -1.81
CA LEU A 186 24.26 9.10 -0.95
C LEU A 186 25.34 8.03 -0.83
N ARG A 187 25.50 7.47 0.37
CA ARG A 187 26.42 6.36 0.67
C ARG A 187 25.63 5.13 1.12
N HIS A 188 25.74 4.06 0.34
CA HIS A 188 25.19 2.76 0.69
C HIS A 188 26.05 2.08 1.77
N PRO A 189 25.50 1.15 2.60
CA PRO A 189 26.26 0.48 3.65
C PRO A 189 27.47 -0.34 3.18
N ASP A 190 27.49 -0.80 1.92
CA ASP A 190 28.67 -1.45 1.30
C ASP A 190 29.80 -0.47 0.91
N GLY A 191 29.58 0.84 1.07
CA GLY A 191 30.52 1.89 0.69
C GLY A 191 30.35 2.43 -0.72
N GLY A 192 29.42 1.92 -1.52
CA GLY A 192 29.05 2.48 -2.82
C GLY A 192 28.47 3.90 -2.69
N LEU A 193 28.81 4.76 -3.66
CA LEU A 193 28.31 6.13 -3.72
C LEU A 193 27.29 6.26 -4.85
N HIS A 194 26.24 7.02 -4.60
CA HIS A 194 25.20 7.33 -5.59
C HIS A 194 24.87 8.82 -5.53
N LEU A 195 24.64 9.45 -6.68
CA LEU A 195 24.05 10.77 -6.74
C LEU A 195 22.54 10.62 -6.87
N LEU A 196 21.76 11.29 -6.02
CA LEU A 196 20.31 11.42 -6.16
C LEU A 196 19.99 12.78 -6.79
N TRP A 197 19.33 12.78 -7.95
CA TRP A 197 18.93 13.98 -8.66
C TRP A 197 17.66 13.70 -9.51
N HIS A 198 16.67 14.59 -9.43
CA HIS A 198 15.32 14.41 -10.03
C HIS A 198 14.77 12.97 -9.94
N GLN A 199 14.64 12.45 -8.71
CA GLN A 199 14.02 11.13 -8.43
C GLN A 199 14.77 9.94 -9.05
N ARG A 200 16.04 10.09 -9.39
CA ARG A 200 16.88 9.00 -9.90
C ARG A 200 18.16 8.87 -9.11
N ARG A 201 18.62 7.64 -9.00
CA ARG A 201 19.96 7.34 -8.47
C ARG A 201 20.93 7.09 -9.62
N TYR A 202 22.08 7.74 -9.57
CA TYR A 202 23.17 7.53 -10.51
C TYR A 202 24.35 6.92 -9.75
N LEU A 203 24.74 5.71 -10.11
CA LEU A 203 25.87 5.03 -9.46
C LEU A 203 27.16 5.79 -9.78
N VAL A 204 27.93 6.13 -8.75
CA VAL A 204 29.23 6.78 -8.92
C VAL A 204 30.29 5.71 -9.17
N ARG A 205 30.78 5.68 -10.41
CA ARG A 205 31.97 4.91 -10.82
C ARG A 205 33.18 5.82 -10.70
N ASP A 206 34.33 5.25 -10.31
CA ASP A 206 35.56 6.03 -10.08
C ASP A 206 35.35 7.22 -9.11
N PRO A 207 35.11 6.94 -7.81
CA PRO A 207 34.77 7.96 -6.82
C PRO A 207 35.73 9.15 -6.79
N SER A 208 37.04 8.92 -6.98
CA SER A 208 38.04 9.99 -6.94
C SER A 208 37.79 11.05 -8.00
N ARG A 209 37.47 10.64 -9.24
CA ARG A 209 37.25 11.57 -10.35
C ARG A 209 35.88 12.22 -10.31
N VAL A 210 34.84 11.46 -9.95
CA VAL A 210 33.48 12.00 -9.85
C VAL A 210 33.36 13.00 -8.70
N LEU A 211 33.94 12.71 -7.53
CA LEU A 211 33.93 13.64 -6.40
C LEU A 211 34.70 14.92 -6.73
N ALA A 212 35.82 14.83 -7.44
CA ALA A 212 36.56 15.98 -7.94
C ALA A 212 35.72 16.83 -8.91
N ALA A 213 35.04 16.20 -9.88
CA ALA A 213 34.17 16.89 -10.84
C ALA A 213 32.95 17.56 -10.20
N LEU A 214 32.45 17.01 -9.08
CA LEU A 214 31.37 17.58 -8.28
C LEU A 214 31.87 18.55 -7.20
N ALA A 215 33.18 18.82 -7.13
CA ALA A 215 33.82 19.66 -6.13
C ALA A 215 33.42 19.28 -4.67
N THR A 216 33.35 17.98 -4.37
CA THR A 216 32.92 17.47 -3.06
C THR A 216 33.86 16.37 -2.53
N THR A 217 33.55 15.87 -1.33
CA THR A 217 34.28 14.78 -0.69
C THR A 217 33.30 13.73 -0.16
N ARG A 218 33.83 12.54 0.11
CA ARG A 218 33.05 11.43 0.69
C ARG A 218 32.44 11.76 2.06
N ALA A 219 32.97 12.78 2.76
CA ALA A 219 32.44 13.25 4.04
C ALA A 219 31.06 13.90 3.91
N GLN A 220 30.75 14.51 2.76
CA GLN A 220 29.41 15.09 2.49
C GLN A 220 28.37 14.02 2.12
N ALA A 221 28.79 12.76 1.91
CA ALA A 221 27.87 11.71 1.52
C ALA A 221 26.98 11.27 2.71
N VAL A 222 25.67 11.38 2.53
CA VAL A 222 24.65 10.97 3.50
C VAL A 222 24.52 9.45 3.49
N ARG A 223 24.70 8.81 4.64
CA ARG A 223 24.47 7.36 4.76
C ARG A 223 22.99 7.07 4.65
N VAL A 224 22.62 6.13 3.79
CA VAL A 224 21.22 5.74 3.58
C VAL A 224 21.03 4.25 3.66
N ALA A 225 19.82 3.84 4.02
CA ALA A 225 19.43 2.44 4.06
C ALA A 225 19.18 1.92 2.63
N PRO A 226 19.45 0.62 2.36
CA PRO A 226 19.34 0.06 1.01
C PRO A 226 17.95 0.22 0.39
N ALA A 227 16.88 0.18 1.19
CA ALA A 227 15.51 0.26 0.68
C ALA A 227 15.22 1.58 -0.02
N LEU A 228 15.77 2.71 0.45
CA LEU A 228 15.59 4.02 -0.19
C LEU A 228 16.28 4.07 -1.57
N LEU A 229 17.48 3.50 -1.69
CA LEU A 229 18.15 3.44 -3.00
C LEU A 229 17.41 2.49 -3.95
N ASN A 230 16.89 1.37 -3.45
CA ASN A 230 16.19 0.39 -4.28
C ASN A 230 14.80 0.84 -4.71
N SER A 231 14.17 1.81 -4.04
CA SER A 231 12.91 2.42 -4.50
C SER A 231 13.11 3.44 -5.62
N LEU A 232 14.34 3.94 -5.81
CA LEU A 232 14.66 4.93 -6.83
C LEU A 232 15.09 4.26 -8.15
N PRO A 233 14.49 4.64 -9.29
CA PRO A 233 14.95 4.20 -10.60
C PRO A 233 16.42 4.54 -10.84
N ALA A 234 17.15 3.59 -11.44
CA ALA A 234 18.53 3.82 -11.84
C ALA A 234 18.59 4.77 -13.06
N GLY A 235 19.49 5.74 -12.98
CA GLY A 235 19.97 6.51 -14.12
C GLY A 235 21.28 5.93 -14.67
N THR A 236 21.86 6.62 -15.63
CA THR A 236 23.15 6.24 -16.23
C THR A 236 24.28 6.41 -15.21
N ASP A 237 25.17 5.42 -15.07
CA ASP A 237 26.30 5.51 -14.16
C ASP A 237 27.13 6.79 -14.39
N LEU A 238 27.50 7.47 -13.31
CA LEU A 238 28.41 8.61 -13.34
C LEU A 238 29.84 8.10 -13.41
N ALA A 239 30.44 8.23 -14.58
CA ALA A 239 31.83 7.91 -14.83
C ALA A 239 32.42 8.92 -15.83
N PRO A 240 33.73 9.17 -15.80
CA PRO A 240 34.39 9.83 -16.92
C PRO A 240 34.12 9.11 -18.24
N LEU A 241 33.89 9.86 -19.32
CA LEU A 241 33.67 9.26 -20.65
C LEU A 241 34.85 8.38 -21.04
N ASP A 242 34.55 7.19 -21.55
CA ASP A 242 35.56 6.32 -22.12
C ASP A 242 35.80 6.65 -23.60
N LEU A 243 36.94 7.26 -23.86
CA LEU A 243 37.32 7.74 -25.19
C LEU A 243 38.42 6.82 -25.75
N PRO A 244 38.20 6.19 -26.91
CA PRO A 244 39.23 5.39 -27.55
C PRO A 244 40.50 6.20 -27.82
N ALA A 245 41.66 5.60 -27.58
CA ALA A 245 42.98 6.23 -27.79
C ALA A 245 43.20 7.55 -27.03
N LEU A 246 42.56 7.72 -25.87
CA LEU A 246 42.76 8.86 -24.95
C LEU A 246 44.25 9.21 -24.80
N GLY A 247 44.57 10.50 -24.92
CA GLY A 247 45.92 11.04 -24.79
C GLY A 247 46.78 10.98 -26.05
N ARG A 248 46.36 10.26 -27.11
CA ARG A 248 47.06 10.32 -28.41
C ARG A 248 46.73 11.60 -29.17
N PRO A 249 47.60 12.07 -30.09
CA PRO A 249 47.28 13.20 -30.96
C PRO A 249 46.01 12.93 -31.79
N ALA A 250 45.11 13.91 -31.87
CA ALA A 250 43.90 13.83 -32.68
C ALA A 250 44.20 14.24 -34.13
N THR A 251 43.90 13.36 -35.10
CA THR A 251 44.24 13.59 -36.51
C THR A 251 43.48 14.78 -37.09
N ARG A 252 42.18 14.89 -36.80
CA ARG A 252 41.31 15.94 -37.35
C ARG A 252 41.20 17.19 -36.47
N VAL A 253 41.89 17.24 -35.33
CA VAL A 253 41.95 18.40 -34.44
C VAL A 253 43.43 18.78 -34.19
N PRO A 254 44.04 19.59 -35.08
CA PRO A 254 45.46 19.89 -35.02
C PRO A 254 45.90 20.50 -33.68
N GLY A 255 46.95 19.92 -33.09
CA GLY A 255 47.52 20.35 -31.81
C GLY A 255 46.74 19.90 -30.58
N ALA A 256 45.70 19.07 -30.74
CA ALA A 256 44.95 18.49 -29.63
C ALA A 256 45.33 17.03 -29.39
N ALA A 257 45.23 16.59 -28.14
CA ALA A 257 45.17 15.17 -27.82
C ALA A 257 43.71 14.74 -27.69
N ILE A 258 43.43 13.46 -27.97
CA ILE A 258 42.11 12.88 -27.75
C ILE A 258 41.79 12.97 -26.25
N GLY A 259 40.63 13.54 -25.94
CA GLY A 259 40.20 13.83 -24.57
C GLY A 259 40.49 15.24 -24.08
N THR A 260 41.19 16.09 -24.86
CA THR A 260 41.33 17.51 -24.50
C THR A 260 39.95 18.17 -24.53
N VAL A 261 39.60 18.83 -23.43
CA VAL A 261 38.34 19.54 -23.26
C VAL A 261 38.51 21.00 -23.68
N TYR A 262 37.59 21.49 -24.48
CA TYR A 262 37.52 22.88 -24.96
C TYR A 262 36.26 23.57 -24.47
N LEU A 263 36.37 24.88 -24.26
CA LEU A 263 35.24 25.75 -23.97
C LEU A 263 35.13 26.81 -25.07
N VAL A 264 33.97 26.84 -25.72
CA VAL A 264 33.60 27.90 -26.67
C VAL A 264 32.60 28.80 -25.97
N SER A 265 32.92 30.10 -25.92
CA SER A 265 32.05 31.12 -25.35
C SER A 265 31.66 32.13 -26.42
N ASN A 266 30.39 32.55 -26.42
CA ASN A 266 29.93 33.65 -27.26
C ASN A 266 29.72 34.95 -26.45
N SER A 267 29.59 36.08 -27.15
CA SER A 267 29.38 37.40 -26.52
C SER A 267 28.04 37.53 -25.78
N GLY A 268 27.07 36.67 -26.08
CA GLY A 268 25.78 36.58 -25.38
C GLY A 268 25.81 35.73 -24.11
N GLY A 269 26.97 35.23 -23.68
CA GLY A 269 27.12 34.41 -22.47
C GLY A 269 26.84 32.92 -22.66
N GLY A 270 26.56 32.47 -23.89
CA GLY A 270 26.43 31.06 -24.23
C GLY A 270 27.77 30.33 -24.10
N ARG A 271 27.75 29.17 -23.43
CA ARG A 271 28.91 28.30 -23.21
C ARG A 271 28.64 26.94 -23.86
N GLN A 272 29.58 26.46 -24.66
CA GLN A 272 29.54 25.13 -25.27
C GLN A 272 30.85 24.39 -24.94
N TYR A 273 30.71 23.24 -24.29
CA TYR A 273 31.83 22.35 -24.02
C TYR A 273 31.96 21.34 -25.16
N ALA A 274 33.19 21.08 -25.57
CA ALA A 274 33.50 20.08 -26.58
C ALA A 274 34.74 19.28 -26.18
N VAL A 275 34.83 18.04 -26.65
CA VAL A 275 36.01 17.20 -26.47
C VAL A 275 36.62 16.85 -27.83
N ALA A 276 37.95 16.87 -27.91
CA ALA A 276 38.66 16.37 -29.07
C ALA A 276 38.61 14.84 -29.15
N LEU A 277 38.16 14.32 -30.28
CA LEU A 277 38.25 12.94 -30.72
C LEU A 277 39.14 12.89 -31.97
N ASP A 278 39.56 11.69 -32.37
CA ASP A 278 40.40 11.53 -33.57
C ASP A 278 39.73 12.10 -34.83
N ALA A 279 38.41 11.89 -34.92
CA ALA A 279 37.60 12.30 -36.05
C ALA A 279 37.05 13.75 -35.95
N GLY A 280 37.32 14.52 -34.89
CA GLY A 280 36.80 15.88 -34.76
C GLY A 280 36.37 16.25 -33.34
N LEU A 281 35.57 17.29 -33.21
CA LEU A 281 35.00 17.74 -31.95
C LEU A 281 33.61 17.13 -31.71
N ALA A 282 33.34 16.67 -30.50
CA ALA A 282 32.01 16.26 -30.06
C ALA A 282 31.52 17.16 -28.91
N GLY A 283 30.27 17.60 -28.95
CA GLY A 283 29.66 18.33 -27.84
C GLY A 283 29.49 17.44 -26.62
N ILE A 284 29.75 18.00 -25.44
CA ILE A 284 29.58 17.34 -24.13
C ILE A 284 28.91 18.28 -23.14
N THR A 285 28.36 17.72 -22.07
CA THR A 285 27.79 18.51 -20.98
C THR A 285 28.89 19.10 -20.09
N GLU A 286 28.56 20.10 -19.27
CA GLU A 286 29.51 20.69 -18.31
C GLU A 286 29.93 19.68 -17.24
N LEU A 287 29.02 18.80 -16.81
CA LEU A 287 29.37 17.70 -15.89
C LEU A 287 30.35 16.71 -16.55
N GLN A 288 30.10 16.35 -17.81
CA GLN A 288 31.01 15.50 -18.59
C GLN A 288 32.39 16.14 -18.78
N ALA A 289 32.44 17.45 -19.02
CA ALA A 289 33.67 18.21 -19.10
C ALA A 289 34.44 18.12 -17.78
N GLY A 290 33.80 18.39 -16.64
CA GLY A 290 34.42 18.25 -15.31
C GLY A 290 34.98 16.84 -15.05
N LEU A 291 34.24 15.80 -15.44
CA LEU A 291 34.69 14.41 -15.31
C LEU A 291 35.91 14.09 -16.19
N LEU A 292 35.97 14.65 -17.40
CA LEU A 292 37.11 14.49 -18.29
C LEU A 292 38.34 15.26 -17.79
N LEU A 293 38.17 16.49 -17.30
CA LEU A 293 39.26 17.26 -16.67
C LEU A 293 39.88 16.47 -15.50
N ALA A 294 39.03 15.91 -14.63
CA ALA A 294 39.47 15.06 -13.53
C ALA A 294 40.15 13.75 -14.00
N ARG A 295 39.79 13.24 -15.18
CA ARG A 295 40.40 12.03 -15.77
C ARG A 295 41.76 12.31 -16.41
N THR A 296 41.89 13.42 -17.14
CA THR A 296 43.09 13.76 -17.92
C THR A 296 44.11 14.57 -17.11
N GLY A 297 43.71 15.14 -15.97
CA GLY A 297 44.55 16.06 -15.19
C GLY A 297 44.62 17.46 -15.81
N GLN A 298 43.78 17.75 -16.81
CA GLN A 298 43.64 19.08 -17.37
C GLN A 298 43.06 20.03 -16.32
N VAL A 299 43.75 21.13 -16.04
CA VAL A 299 43.36 22.09 -14.98
C VAL A 299 42.05 22.80 -15.31
N GLU A 300 41.92 23.28 -16.55
CA GLU A 300 40.73 23.99 -17.03
C GLU A 300 40.51 23.71 -18.53
N PRO A 301 39.27 23.85 -19.04
CA PRO A 301 38.99 23.75 -20.47
C PRO A 301 39.82 24.74 -21.29
N VAL A 302 40.38 24.30 -22.41
CA VAL A 302 41.13 25.21 -23.30
C VAL A 302 40.14 26.14 -24.01
N PRO A 303 40.29 27.47 -23.93
CA PRO A 303 39.42 28.38 -24.65
C PRO A 303 39.53 28.19 -26.17
N MET A 304 38.39 28.19 -26.87
CA MET A 304 38.34 28.11 -28.32
C MET A 304 37.46 29.22 -28.91
N THR A 305 37.96 29.88 -29.95
CA THR A 305 37.20 30.92 -30.66
C THR A 305 36.10 30.30 -31.51
N LEU A 306 35.00 31.04 -31.69
CA LEU A 306 33.87 30.61 -32.54
C LEU A 306 34.31 30.23 -33.96
N GLY A 307 35.20 31.04 -34.56
CA GLY A 307 35.72 30.79 -35.91
C GLY A 307 36.56 29.51 -36.00
N ARG A 308 37.37 29.21 -34.98
CA ARG A 308 38.14 27.96 -34.93
C ARG A 308 37.25 26.76 -34.71
N PHE A 309 36.25 26.86 -33.84
CA PHE A 309 35.28 25.80 -33.61
C PHE A 309 34.51 25.46 -34.89
N ALA A 310 34.04 26.47 -35.62
CA ALA A 310 33.31 26.30 -36.88
C ALA A 310 34.18 25.74 -38.03
N ALA A 311 35.50 25.91 -37.98
CA ALA A 311 36.42 25.40 -39.00
C ALA A 311 36.84 23.94 -38.78
N LEU A 312 36.61 23.37 -37.59
CA LEU A 312 36.97 22.00 -37.26
C LEU A 312 35.82 21.04 -37.58
N PRO A 313 36.11 19.80 -38.02
CA PRO A 313 35.08 18.79 -38.19
C PRO A 313 34.38 18.49 -36.86
N THR A 314 33.05 18.44 -36.89
CA THR A 314 32.23 17.98 -35.76
C THR A 314 31.75 16.56 -35.99
N VAL A 315 31.56 15.83 -34.91
CA VAL A 315 30.93 14.50 -34.89
C VAL A 315 29.72 14.55 -33.94
N PRO A 316 28.84 13.51 -33.92
CA PRO A 316 27.68 13.52 -33.04
C PRO A 316 28.05 13.79 -31.58
N ASP A 317 27.21 14.57 -30.91
CA ASP A 317 27.40 14.91 -29.51
C ASP A 317 27.39 13.66 -28.61
N LEU A 318 28.25 13.68 -27.59
CA LEU A 318 28.33 12.64 -26.57
C LEU A 318 27.48 12.97 -25.33
N ALA A 319 26.74 14.07 -25.37
CA ALA A 319 25.81 14.45 -24.32
C ALA A 319 24.70 13.40 -24.19
N PRO A 320 24.51 12.78 -23.01
CA PRO A 320 23.46 11.79 -22.81
C PRO A 320 22.09 12.43 -22.97
N THR A 321 21.20 11.75 -23.66
CA THR A 321 19.82 12.21 -23.89
C THR A 321 18.82 11.26 -23.22
N GLY A 322 17.62 11.78 -22.96
CA GLY A 322 16.51 11.01 -22.41
C GLY A 322 16.41 11.03 -20.89
N PRO A 323 15.42 10.31 -20.33
CA PRO A 323 15.02 10.47 -18.93
C PRO A 323 16.03 9.91 -17.92
N ASN A 324 16.98 9.09 -18.37
CA ASN A 324 18.01 8.47 -17.52
C ASN A 324 19.35 9.23 -17.56
N ALA A 325 19.40 10.37 -18.24
CA ALA A 325 20.62 11.17 -18.38
C ALA A 325 20.99 11.82 -17.04
N PRO A 326 22.29 11.85 -16.68
CA PRO A 326 22.76 12.59 -15.50
C PRO A 326 22.58 14.10 -15.68
N PRO A 327 22.76 14.89 -14.61
CA PRO A 327 22.72 16.34 -14.68
C PRO A 327 23.63 16.89 -15.80
N PRO A 328 23.16 17.86 -16.62
CA PRO A 328 24.00 18.47 -17.66
C PRO A 328 25.10 19.37 -17.06
N THR A 329 24.87 19.92 -15.89
CA THR A 329 25.84 20.72 -15.12
C THR A 329 26.06 20.06 -13.76
N PRO A 330 27.24 20.18 -13.13
CA PRO A 330 27.43 19.73 -11.75
C PRO A 330 26.35 20.35 -10.86
N PRO A 331 25.44 19.54 -10.27
CA PRO A 331 24.36 20.08 -9.47
C PRO A 331 24.90 20.59 -8.14
N ARG A 332 24.20 21.57 -7.56
CA ARG A 332 24.47 21.96 -6.19
C ARG A 332 24.15 20.80 -5.27
N LEU A 333 25.08 20.43 -4.39
CA LEU A 333 24.83 19.39 -3.40
C LEU A 333 24.12 20.00 -2.20
N ALA A 334 22.96 19.44 -1.86
CA ALA A 334 22.30 19.70 -0.59
C ALA A 334 23.13 19.07 0.55
N ALA A 335 23.24 19.79 1.67
CA ALA A 335 23.78 19.21 2.88
C ALA A 335 22.73 18.28 3.48
N GLY A 336 23.13 17.07 3.88
CA GLY A 336 22.30 16.27 4.77
C GLY A 336 22.33 16.91 6.14
N ASP A 337 21.21 17.48 6.60
CA ASP A 337 21.08 17.87 7.98
C ASP A 337 21.22 16.62 8.84
N GLY A 338 22.36 16.49 9.52
CA GLY A 338 22.68 15.34 10.38
C GLY A 338 21.77 15.21 11.61
N GLY A 339 20.64 15.91 11.65
CA GLY A 339 19.66 15.88 12.73
C GLY A 339 18.29 15.50 12.19
N ALA A 340 17.86 14.27 12.50
CA ALA A 340 16.47 13.83 12.64
C ALA A 340 15.42 14.41 11.65
N GLY A 341 15.79 14.70 10.41
CA GLY A 341 14.89 15.22 9.39
C GLY A 341 14.54 14.11 8.40
N SER A 342 13.25 13.83 8.27
CA SER A 342 12.67 13.13 7.13
C SER A 342 13.10 13.83 5.83
N VAL A 343 13.72 13.09 4.92
CA VAL A 343 13.80 13.44 3.50
C VAL A 343 12.87 12.48 2.76
#